data_AF-A0A512N7N1-F1
#
_entry.id   AF-A0A512N7N1-F1
#
_cell.length_a   1.000
_cell.length_b   1.000
_cell.length_c   1.000
_cell.angle_alpha   90.00
_cell.angle_beta   90.00
_cell.angle_gamma   90.00
#
_symmetry.space_group_name_H-M   'P 1'
#
loop_
_entity.id
_entity.type
_entity.pdbx_description
1 polymer ?
#
loop_
_entity_poly.entity_id
_entity_poly.type
_entity_poly.pdbx_seq_one_letter_code
_entity_poly.pdbx_strand_id
1 'polypeptide(L)'
;MQYGSCGYIWVIDRAHYFCDSKSHSWPDDVPRKRPSAHSDAQFAAFVDRIKNTLHSDEGARFEEVLRKLILKDNGQGRPAGPPAMRDGRPVSPPNVPSSATMLPKPPDFAAIEKAARDTAADRQNLMTLIGQLVFSWSNNESLLIYVMMLLLRTDERSAAVVFSTLNTTRARLDLVRRLSLLHLHDPAARAEIDKTIELFNDANRIRNEFMHAMYLVNEQGQITHTQMLRFIEKKGRVSFGDRQPLDGKRMRTLVEVDDTLRQLNRQLWGLLPRLQAAMASSSPG
;
A
#
# COMPACT_ATOMS: atom_id res chain seq x y z
N MET A 1 26.37 -3.55 34.32
CA MET A 1 26.23 -2.48 33.31
C MET A 1 26.92 -2.93 32.04
N GLN A 2 26.15 -3.36 31.04
CA GLN A 2 26.61 -3.54 29.66
C GLN A 2 25.34 -3.53 28.79
N TYR A 3 25.07 -2.39 28.15
CA TYR A 3 24.02 -2.27 27.15
C TYR A 3 24.54 -2.83 25.83
N GLY A 4 24.04 -4.00 25.43
CA GLY A 4 24.33 -4.63 24.14
C GLY A 4 23.46 -4.04 23.04
N SER A 5 24.14 -3.50 22.02
CA SER A 5 23.71 -3.24 20.64
C SER A 5 22.20 -3.37 20.31
N CYS A 6 21.52 -2.22 20.19
CA CYS A 6 20.19 -2.11 19.60
C CYS A 6 20.30 -2.22 18.08
N GLY A 7 20.03 -3.42 17.55
CA GLY A 7 19.85 -3.65 16.12
C GLY A 7 18.54 -3.02 15.65
N TYR A 8 18.61 -2.19 14.61
CA TYR A 8 17.44 -1.61 13.95
C TYR A 8 16.58 -2.72 13.32
N ILE A 9 15.42 -2.99 13.90
CA ILE A 9 14.42 -3.88 13.30
C ILE A 9 13.65 -3.07 12.24
N TRP A 10 13.99 -3.32 10.98
CA TRP A 10 13.19 -2.93 9.82
C TRP A 10 12.09 -3.97 9.62
N VAL A 11 10.83 -3.64 9.90
CA VAL A 11 9.68 -4.39 9.39
C VAL A 11 9.03 -3.54 8.29
N ILE A 12 9.61 -3.63 7.10
CA ILE A 12 8.85 -3.45 5.87
C ILE A 12 8.32 -4.84 5.55
N ASP A 13 7.07 -5.14 5.91
CA ASP A 13 6.43 -6.35 5.39
C ASP A 13 5.37 -6.00 4.35
N ARG A 14 5.74 -6.27 3.10
CA ARG A 14 4.85 -7.02 2.22
C ARG A 14 5.71 -8.02 1.43
N ALA A 15 5.63 -9.27 1.88
CA ALA A 15 6.04 -10.52 1.23
C ALA A 15 7.52 -10.96 1.43
N HIS A 16 7.67 -11.99 2.26
CA HIS A 16 8.65 -13.08 2.18
C HIS A 16 9.87 -12.88 1.27
N TYR A 17 11.04 -12.63 1.85
CA TYR A 17 12.30 -13.23 1.39
C TYR A 17 13.26 -13.40 2.58
N PHE A 18 13.43 -14.65 3.01
CA PHE A 18 14.60 -15.08 3.77
C PHE A 18 15.81 -14.96 2.84
N CYS A 19 16.83 -14.17 3.21
CA CYS A 19 18.14 -14.21 2.57
C CYS A 19 19.16 -14.63 3.63
N ASP A 20 19.54 -15.91 3.55
CA ASP A 20 20.64 -16.49 4.32
C ASP A 20 21.96 -15.95 3.75
N SER A 21 22.74 -15.30 4.60
CA SER A 21 24.01 -14.68 4.24
C SER A 21 25.14 -15.71 4.31
N LYS A 22 25.51 -16.28 3.15
CA LYS A 22 26.87 -16.79 2.94
C LYS A 22 27.42 -16.32 1.60
N SER A 23 28.58 -15.67 1.71
CA SER A 23 29.54 -15.24 0.69
C SER A 23 29.47 -15.95 -0.66
N HIS A 24 29.22 -15.18 -1.72
CA HIS A 24 29.76 -15.43 -3.07
C HIS A 24 29.96 -14.08 -3.78
N SER A 25 31.17 -13.84 -4.27
CA SER A 25 31.53 -12.73 -5.14
C SER A 25 30.82 -12.84 -6.49
N TRP A 26 30.26 -11.73 -6.99
CA TRP A 26 29.64 -11.66 -8.31
C TRP A 26 30.69 -11.39 -9.39
N PRO A 27 30.67 -12.06 -10.57
CA PRO A 27 31.50 -11.70 -11.71
C PRO A 27 30.97 -10.45 -12.43
N ASP A 28 31.88 -9.63 -12.96
CA ASP A 28 31.62 -8.30 -13.54
C ASP A 28 30.89 -8.24 -14.90
N ASP A 29 30.44 -9.36 -15.47
CA ASP A 29 29.95 -9.40 -16.86
C ASP A 29 28.47 -9.83 -17.01
N VAL A 30 27.53 -9.10 -16.39
CA VAL A 30 26.09 -9.25 -16.71
C VAL A 30 25.45 -7.90 -17.07
N PRO A 31 24.86 -7.75 -18.27
CA PRO A 31 24.26 -6.50 -18.69
C PRO A 31 22.99 -6.21 -17.87
N ARG A 32 23.03 -5.14 -17.07
CA ARG A 32 21.90 -4.66 -16.27
C ARG A 32 20.79 -4.10 -17.19
N LYS A 33 19.86 -4.95 -17.63
CA LYS A 33 18.57 -4.50 -18.17
C LYS A 33 17.68 -4.02 -17.02
N ARG A 34 17.25 -2.76 -17.09
CA ARG A 34 16.32 -2.11 -16.15
C ARG A 34 14.95 -2.81 -16.22
N PRO A 35 14.31 -3.17 -15.09
CA PRO A 35 12.97 -3.74 -15.13
C PRO A 35 11.91 -2.63 -15.14
N SER A 36 11.13 -2.55 -16.23
CA SER A 36 9.73 -2.14 -16.15
C SER A 36 8.86 -3.40 -16.14
N ALA A 37 7.67 -3.26 -15.55
CA ALA A 37 6.73 -4.31 -15.20
C ALA A 37 6.49 -5.40 -16.28
N HIS A 38 6.59 -6.65 -15.82
CA HIS A 38 6.11 -7.93 -16.37
C HIS A 38 5.99 -8.08 -17.90
N SER A 39 6.92 -8.81 -18.51
CA SER A 39 6.71 -9.39 -19.84
C SER A 39 5.81 -10.63 -19.77
N ASP A 40 5.09 -10.96 -20.85
CA ASP A 40 4.23 -12.15 -20.95
C ASP A 40 4.97 -13.45 -20.60
N ALA A 41 6.28 -13.52 -20.88
CA ALA A 41 7.14 -14.63 -20.50
C ALA A 41 7.33 -14.76 -18.98
N GLN A 42 7.40 -13.65 -18.23
CA GLN A 42 7.49 -13.67 -16.77
C GLN A 42 6.17 -14.06 -16.12
N PHE A 43 5.04 -13.67 -16.73
CA PHE A 43 3.72 -14.12 -16.29
C PHE A 43 3.52 -15.62 -16.54
N ALA A 44 3.93 -16.12 -17.71
CA ALA A 44 3.89 -17.55 -18.01
C ALA A 44 4.73 -18.38 -17.02
N ALA A 45 5.95 -17.94 -16.72
CA ALA A 45 6.82 -18.60 -15.74
C ALA A 45 6.24 -18.59 -14.31
N PHE A 46 5.54 -17.51 -13.94
CA PHE A 46 4.84 -17.41 -12.66
C PHE A 46 3.67 -18.39 -12.56
N VAL A 47 2.87 -18.48 -13.63
CA VAL A 47 1.73 -19.41 -13.72
C VAL A 47 2.20 -20.87 -13.64
N ASP A 48 3.27 -21.23 -14.34
CA ASP A 48 3.84 -22.60 -14.27
C ASP A 48 4.40 -22.94 -12.89
N ARG A 49 4.96 -21.96 -12.18
CA ARG A 49 5.45 -22.15 -10.81
C ARG A 49 4.31 -22.40 -9.83
N ILE A 50 3.17 -21.72 -9.99
CA ILE A 50 1.98 -21.96 -9.17
C ILE A 50 1.41 -23.35 -9.44
N LYS A 51 1.35 -23.80 -10.70
CA LYS A 51 0.87 -25.14 -11.06
C LYS A 51 1.67 -26.25 -10.39
N ASN A 52 2.99 -26.10 -10.30
CA ASN A 52 3.87 -27.08 -9.67
C ASN A 52 3.82 -27.08 -8.13
N THR A 53 3.12 -26.11 -7.52
CA THR A 53 3.01 -25.97 -6.06
C THR A 53 1.65 -26.45 -5.53
N LEU A 54 0.68 -26.72 -6.41
CA LEU A 54 -0.68 -27.13 -6.04
C LEU A 54 -0.85 -28.66 -6.19
N HIS A 55 -1.58 -29.30 -5.28
CA HIS A 55 -1.94 -30.72 -5.41
C HIS A 55 -2.88 -30.94 -6.62
N SER A 56 -2.92 -32.16 -7.18
CA SER A 56 -3.54 -32.46 -8.49
C SER A 56 -4.98 -31.94 -8.66
N ASP A 57 -5.79 -32.03 -7.59
CA ASP A 57 -7.19 -31.62 -7.62
C ASP A 57 -7.35 -30.09 -7.55
N GLU A 58 -6.41 -29.39 -6.91
CA GLU A 58 -6.37 -27.93 -6.83
C GLU A 58 -5.81 -27.31 -8.10
N GLY A 59 -4.83 -27.98 -8.74
CA GLY A 59 -4.29 -27.61 -10.04
C GLY A 59 -5.34 -27.68 -11.16
N ALA A 60 -6.18 -28.72 -11.16
CA ALA A 60 -7.27 -28.86 -12.13
C ALA A 60 -8.35 -27.77 -11.96
N ARG A 61 -8.66 -27.41 -10.71
CA ARG A 61 -9.62 -26.35 -10.40
C ARG A 61 -9.08 -24.96 -10.77
N PHE A 62 -7.78 -24.73 -10.60
CA PHE A 62 -7.10 -23.51 -11.01
C PHE A 62 -7.07 -23.34 -12.53
N GLU A 63 -6.78 -24.42 -13.28
CA GLU A 63 -6.85 -24.44 -14.75
C GLU A 63 -8.25 -24.12 -15.28
N GLU A 64 -9.29 -24.68 -14.67
CA GLU A 64 -10.68 -24.40 -15.08
C GLU A 64 -11.07 -22.92 -14.86
N VAL A 65 -10.56 -22.30 -13.80
CA VAL A 65 -10.77 -20.86 -13.52
C VAL A 65 -10.00 -19.99 -14.51
N LEU A 66 -8.74 -20.32 -14.80
CA LEU A 66 -7.93 -19.63 -15.81
C LEU A 66 -8.55 -19.73 -17.20
N ARG A 67 -9.01 -20.93 -17.58
CA ARG A 67 -9.66 -21.17 -18.88
C ARG A 67 -10.94 -20.36 -19.02
N LYS A 68 -11.75 -20.26 -17.95
CA LYS A 68 -12.96 -19.41 -17.92
C LYS A 68 -12.66 -17.92 -18.02
N LEU A 69 -11.53 -17.46 -17.47
CA LEU A 69 -11.11 -16.06 -17.54
C LEU A 69 -10.56 -15.72 -18.94
N ILE A 70 -9.74 -16.59 -19.53
CA ILE A 70 -9.16 -16.40 -20.87
C ILE A 70 -10.24 -16.55 -21.97
N LEU A 71 -11.19 -17.46 -21.82
CA LEU A 71 -12.30 -17.62 -22.76
C LEU A 71 -13.38 -16.54 -22.63
N LYS A 72 -13.45 -15.81 -21.50
CA LYS A 72 -14.37 -14.66 -21.37
C LYS A 72 -13.87 -13.41 -22.10
N ASP A 73 -12.57 -13.30 -22.34
CA ASP A 73 -11.98 -12.14 -23.04
C ASP A 73 -11.84 -12.37 -24.56
N ASN A 74 -11.81 -13.64 -25.00
CA ASN A 74 -12.02 -13.98 -26.40
C ASN A 74 -13.52 -14.13 -26.66
N GLY A 75 -14.19 -12.98 -26.86
CA GLY A 75 -15.52 -12.93 -27.44
C GLY A 75 -15.60 -13.92 -28.59
N GLN A 76 -16.49 -14.92 -28.46
CA GLN A 76 -16.71 -15.93 -29.47
C GLN A 76 -17.09 -15.24 -30.78
N GLY A 77 -16.10 -15.07 -31.65
CA GLY A 77 -16.32 -14.89 -33.06
C GLY A 77 -17.00 -16.14 -33.56
N ARG A 78 -18.33 -16.10 -33.66
CA ARG A 78 -19.11 -17.05 -34.44
C ARG A 78 -18.44 -17.14 -35.81
N PRO A 79 -18.10 -18.33 -36.35
CA PRO A 79 -17.64 -18.40 -37.73
C PRO A 79 -18.70 -17.73 -38.60
N ALA A 80 -18.28 -16.79 -39.45
CA ALA A 80 -19.16 -16.08 -40.35
C ALA A 80 -19.92 -17.13 -41.18
N GLY A 81 -21.21 -17.30 -40.91
CA GLY A 81 -22.09 -17.98 -41.83
C GLY A 81 -22.05 -17.26 -43.18
N PRO A 82 -22.36 -17.95 -44.29
CA PRO A 82 -22.38 -17.32 -45.60
C PRO A 82 -23.26 -16.05 -45.56
N PRO A 83 -22.87 -14.98 -46.26
CA PRO A 83 -23.55 -13.69 -46.17
C PRO A 83 -25.02 -13.86 -46.51
N ALA A 84 -25.90 -13.29 -45.68
CA ALA A 84 -27.33 -13.26 -45.94
C ALA A 84 -27.57 -12.54 -47.28
N MET A 85 -27.96 -13.32 -48.30
CA MET A 85 -28.38 -12.77 -49.57
C MET A 85 -29.85 -12.34 -49.46
N ARG A 86 -30.12 -11.10 -49.87
CA ARG A 86 -31.48 -10.66 -50.21
C ARG A 86 -31.42 -10.26 -51.69
N ASP A 87 -32.22 -10.92 -52.51
CA ASP A 87 -32.33 -10.67 -53.96
C ASP A 87 -30.99 -10.71 -54.72
N GLY A 88 -30.12 -11.67 -54.40
CA GLY A 88 -28.91 -11.96 -55.17
C GLY A 88 -27.80 -10.90 -55.10
N ARG A 89 -27.87 -9.93 -54.18
CA ARG A 89 -26.81 -8.94 -53.95
C ARG A 89 -26.26 -9.01 -52.52
N PRO A 90 -24.94 -8.79 -52.31
CA PRO A 90 -24.38 -8.71 -50.97
C PRO A 90 -24.95 -7.49 -50.25
N VAL A 91 -25.59 -7.72 -49.11
CA VAL A 91 -26.05 -6.65 -48.21
C VAL A 91 -24.80 -6.00 -47.61
N SER A 92 -24.50 -4.76 -48.01
CA SER A 92 -23.44 -4.00 -47.37
C SER A 92 -23.81 -3.77 -45.90
N PRO A 93 -22.89 -4.03 -44.95
CA PRO A 93 -23.18 -3.75 -43.55
C PRO A 93 -23.47 -2.25 -43.37
N PRO A 94 -24.40 -1.88 -42.48
CA PRO A 94 -24.66 -0.48 -42.19
C PRO A 94 -23.35 0.19 -41.76
N ASN A 95 -23.11 1.39 -42.30
CA ASN A 95 -21.95 2.21 -42.00
C ASN A 95 -22.00 2.61 -40.50
N VAL A 96 -21.38 1.79 -39.64
CA VAL A 96 -21.19 2.13 -38.23
C VAL A 96 -20.02 3.12 -38.21
N PRO A 97 -20.22 4.39 -37.79
CA PRO A 97 -19.12 5.32 -37.65
C PRO A 97 -18.08 4.70 -36.71
N SER A 98 -16.83 4.68 -37.17
CA SER A 98 -15.67 4.18 -36.42
C SER A 98 -15.73 4.68 -34.98
N SER A 99 -15.73 3.72 -34.05
CA SER A 99 -15.93 3.88 -32.63
C SER A 99 -15.04 4.97 -32.06
N ALA A 100 -15.64 6.08 -31.63
CA ALA A 100 -14.98 7.00 -30.70
C ALA A 100 -14.60 6.19 -29.46
N THR A 101 -13.30 5.96 -29.27
CA THR A 101 -12.77 5.20 -28.14
C THR A 101 -13.24 5.86 -26.83
N MET A 102 -13.84 5.08 -25.93
CA MET A 102 -14.31 5.57 -24.62
C MET A 102 -13.17 5.95 -23.66
N LEU A 103 -11.93 5.63 -24.02
CA LEU A 103 -10.75 5.91 -23.22
C LEU A 103 -10.23 7.33 -23.49
N PRO A 104 -9.71 8.02 -22.45
CA PRO A 104 -9.00 9.27 -22.66
C PRO A 104 -7.78 9.05 -23.55
N LYS A 105 -7.44 10.06 -24.34
CA LYS A 105 -6.21 10.04 -25.12
C LYS A 105 -5.00 9.90 -24.17
N PRO A 106 -4.00 9.08 -24.53
CA PRO A 106 -2.77 9.00 -23.76
C PRO A 106 -2.14 10.40 -23.60
N PRO A 107 -1.59 10.73 -22.43
CA PRO A 107 -0.83 11.97 -22.24
C PRO A 107 0.39 12.04 -23.16
N ASP A 108 0.85 13.25 -23.49
CA ASP A 108 2.15 13.45 -24.12
C ASP A 108 3.27 13.24 -23.10
N PHE A 109 3.71 11.99 -22.98
CA PHE A 109 4.76 11.61 -22.05
C PHE A 109 6.08 12.36 -22.29
N ALA A 110 6.44 12.63 -23.55
CA ALA A 110 7.69 13.31 -23.88
C ALA A 110 7.68 14.78 -23.43
N ALA A 111 6.55 15.48 -23.64
CA ALA A 111 6.36 16.83 -23.13
C ALA A 111 6.40 16.87 -21.59
N ILE A 112 5.71 15.92 -20.93
CA ILE A 112 5.70 15.79 -19.46
C ILE A 112 7.11 15.55 -18.93
N GLU A 113 7.88 14.63 -19.52
CA GLU A 113 9.26 14.32 -19.10
C GLU A 113 10.24 15.46 -19.33
N LYS A 114 10.01 16.29 -20.36
CA LYS A 114 10.81 17.48 -20.59
C LYS A 114 10.52 18.54 -19.51
N ALA A 115 9.26 18.92 -19.34
CA ALA A 115 8.83 19.93 -18.39
C ALA A 115 9.06 19.49 -16.92
N ALA A 116 9.09 18.18 -16.71
CA ALA A 116 9.49 17.55 -15.46
C ALA A 116 10.89 17.97 -14.98
N ARG A 117 11.85 18.23 -15.87
CA ARG A 117 13.21 18.60 -15.45
C ARG A 117 13.24 19.98 -14.80
N ASP A 118 12.39 20.88 -15.28
CA ASP A 118 12.31 22.26 -14.78
C ASP A 118 11.67 22.34 -13.38
N THR A 119 10.92 21.30 -12.99
CA THR A 119 10.18 21.21 -11.71
C THR A 119 10.77 20.17 -10.77
N ALA A 120 11.99 19.71 -11.05
CA ALA A 120 12.61 18.61 -10.33
C ALA A 120 12.75 18.87 -8.82
N ALA A 121 13.10 20.09 -8.42
CA ALA A 121 13.29 20.47 -7.02
C ALA A 121 11.99 20.33 -6.20
N ASP A 122 10.87 20.87 -6.70
CA ASP A 122 9.58 20.82 -6.00
C ASP A 122 9.07 19.38 -5.83
N ARG A 123 9.22 18.55 -6.87
CA ARG A 123 8.84 17.14 -6.77
C ARG A 123 9.75 16.35 -5.87
N GLN A 124 11.05 16.60 -5.92
CA GLN A 124 11.99 15.95 -5.02
C GLN A 124 11.67 16.30 -3.57
N ASN A 125 11.30 17.56 -3.30
CA ASN A 125 10.83 17.97 -1.99
C ASN A 125 9.56 17.22 -1.57
N LEU A 126 8.54 17.17 -2.43
CA LEU A 126 7.31 16.39 -2.17
C LEU A 126 7.61 14.90 -1.88
N MET A 127 8.40 14.26 -2.74
CA MET A 127 8.73 12.83 -2.56
C MET A 127 9.57 12.59 -1.30
N THR A 128 10.42 13.55 -0.93
CA THR A 128 11.19 13.50 0.32
C THR A 128 10.26 13.55 1.53
N LEU A 129 9.29 14.47 1.55
CA LEU A 129 8.30 14.55 2.62
C LEU A 129 7.42 13.30 2.70
N ILE A 130 6.96 12.77 1.56
CA ILE A 130 6.20 11.50 1.55
C ILE A 130 7.07 10.34 2.06
N GLY A 131 8.36 10.29 1.68
CA GLY A 131 9.29 9.29 2.19
C GLY A 131 9.48 9.38 3.70
N GLN A 132 9.64 10.60 4.23
CA GLN A 132 9.75 10.87 5.67
C GLN A 132 8.47 10.48 6.43
N LEU A 133 7.30 10.75 5.84
CA LEU A 133 5.99 10.34 6.37
C LEU A 133 5.88 8.83 6.50
N VAL A 134 6.18 8.09 5.44
CA VAL A 134 6.12 6.63 5.44
C VAL A 134 7.13 6.02 6.41
N PHE A 135 8.36 6.55 6.42
CA PHE A 135 9.41 6.10 7.33
C PHE A 135 9.02 6.33 8.80
N SER A 136 8.60 7.54 9.15
CA SER A 136 8.23 7.89 10.52
C SER A 136 7.01 7.10 10.96
N TRP A 137 6.00 6.96 10.11
CA TRP A 137 4.82 6.15 10.37
C TRP A 137 5.17 4.68 10.63
N SER A 138 6.02 4.08 9.80
CA SER A 138 6.42 2.66 9.92
C SER A 138 7.18 2.41 11.23
N ASN A 139 8.08 3.33 11.62
CA ASN A 139 8.79 3.24 12.89
C ASN A 139 7.87 3.40 14.10
N ASN A 140 6.81 4.19 14.01
CA ASN A 140 5.81 4.25 15.07
C ASN A 140 4.97 2.97 15.11
N GLU A 141 4.58 2.42 13.96
CA GLU A 141 3.76 1.22 13.89
C GLU A 141 4.47 0.02 14.49
N SER A 142 5.77 -0.17 14.20
CA SER A 142 6.54 -1.30 14.69
C SER A 142 6.66 -1.31 16.23
N LEU A 143 6.64 -0.15 16.90
CA LEU A 143 6.65 -0.08 18.36
C LEU A 143 5.38 -0.66 19.01
N LEU A 144 4.29 -0.83 18.25
CA LEU A 144 3.10 -1.52 18.76
C LEU A 144 3.39 -2.97 19.13
N ILE A 145 4.45 -3.60 18.60
CA ILE A 145 4.91 -4.93 19.02
C ILE A 145 5.20 -4.92 20.53
N TYR A 146 5.95 -3.94 21.02
CA TYR A 146 6.29 -3.83 22.45
C TYR A 146 5.08 -3.47 23.31
N VAL A 147 4.17 -2.66 22.80
CA VAL A 147 2.91 -2.35 23.49
C VAL A 147 2.07 -3.63 23.63
N MET A 148 1.91 -4.41 22.56
CA MET A 148 1.22 -5.70 22.58
C MET A 148 1.91 -6.71 23.50
N MET A 149 3.25 -6.77 23.48
CA MET A 149 4.05 -7.64 24.35
C MET A 149 3.72 -7.40 25.83
N LEU A 150 3.69 -6.13 26.24
CA LEU A 150 3.37 -5.75 27.62
C LEU A 150 1.91 -6.04 27.98
N LEU A 151 0.98 -5.66 27.11
CA LEU A 151 -0.45 -5.84 27.37
C LEU A 151 -0.89 -7.32 27.36
N LEU A 152 -0.27 -8.16 26.52
CA LEU A 152 -0.50 -9.61 26.46
C LEU A 152 0.32 -10.40 27.49
N ARG A 153 1.28 -9.74 28.17
CA ARG A 153 2.24 -10.38 29.10
C ARG A 153 2.98 -11.57 28.46
N THR A 154 3.48 -11.35 27.26
CA THR A 154 4.17 -12.38 26.47
C THR A 154 5.58 -11.93 26.10
N ASP A 155 6.33 -12.79 25.42
CA ASP A 155 7.65 -12.45 24.91
C ASP A 155 7.56 -11.71 23.56
N GLU A 156 8.64 -11.05 23.16
CA GLU A 156 8.71 -10.24 21.94
C GLU A 156 8.35 -11.03 20.68
N ARG A 157 8.75 -12.31 20.58
CA ARG A 157 8.50 -13.13 19.38
C ARG A 157 7.03 -13.45 19.25
N SER A 158 6.40 -13.83 20.36
CA SER A 158 4.95 -14.08 20.42
C SER A 158 4.14 -12.82 20.06
N ALA A 159 4.54 -11.65 20.59
CA ALA A 159 3.91 -10.38 20.23
C ALA A 159 4.11 -10.02 18.75
N ALA A 160 5.29 -10.28 18.19
CA ALA A 160 5.58 -10.06 16.77
C ALA A 160 4.72 -10.95 15.86
N VAL A 161 4.45 -12.21 16.24
CA VAL A 161 3.50 -13.07 15.52
C VAL A 161 2.09 -12.48 15.54
N VAL A 162 1.60 -12.02 16.70
CA VAL A 162 0.29 -11.36 16.76
C VAL A 162 0.26 -10.12 15.87
N PHE A 163 1.28 -9.26 15.95
CA PHE A 163 1.39 -8.06 15.13
C PHE A 163 1.37 -8.36 13.62
N SER A 164 2.08 -9.40 13.17
CA SER A 164 2.17 -9.77 11.76
C SER A 164 0.89 -10.40 11.21
N THR A 165 0.12 -11.12 12.05
CA THR A 165 -1.18 -11.69 11.65
C THR A 165 -2.25 -10.63 11.41
N LEU A 166 -2.13 -9.46 12.05
CA LEU A 166 -3.05 -8.35 11.85
C LEU A 166 -2.66 -7.55 10.59
N ASN A 167 -3.40 -7.76 9.51
CA ASN A 167 -3.10 -7.21 8.18
C ASN A 167 -3.27 -5.68 8.03
N THR A 168 -3.75 -4.98 9.05
CA THR A 168 -3.95 -3.53 8.99
C THR A 168 -3.55 -2.86 10.30
N THR A 169 -2.97 -1.66 10.19
CA THR A 169 -2.69 -0.76 11.32
C THR A 169 -3.91 -0.52 12.19
N ARG A 170 -5.08 -0.37 11.56
CA ARG A 170 -6.34 -0.18 12.30
C ARG A 170 -6.63 -1.37 13.23
N ALA A 171 -6.47 -2.60 12.74
CA ALA A 171 -6.68 -3.80 13.54
C ALA A 171 -5.67 -3.89 14.69
N ARG A 172 -4.41 -3.51 14.45
CA ARG A 172 -3.35 -3.44 15.48
C ARG A 172 -3.69 -2.43 16.58
N LEU A 173 -4.08 -1.21 16.20
CA LEU A 173 -4.48 -0.17 17.14
C LEU A 173 -5.76 -0.55 17.92
N ASP A 174 -6.73 -1.18 17.26
CA ASP A 174 -7.95 -1.67 17.91
C ASP A 174 -7.64 -2.77 18.94
N LEU A 175 -6.75 -3.70 18.61
CA LEU A 175 -6.28 -4.71 19.56
C LEU A 175 -5.61 -4.04 20.77
N VAL A 176 -4.69 -3.10 20.55
CA VAL A 176 -4.03 -2.36 21.65
C VAL A 176 -5.05 -1.67 22.55
N ARG A 177 -6.03 -0.97 21.99
CA ARG A 177 -7.10 -0.31 22.76
C ARG A 177 -7.87 -1.34 23.60
N ARG A 178 -8.31 -2.44 23.00
CA ARG A 178 -9.06 -3.51 23.70
C ARG A 178 -8.25 -4.12 24.83
N LEU A 179 -6.98 -4.45 24.57
CA LEU A 179 -6.10 -5.02 25.59
C LEU A 179 -5.82 -4.02 26.72
N SER A 180 -5.69 -2.73 26.43
CA SER A 180 -5.55 -1.71 27.48
C SER A 180 -6.80 -1.57 28.36
N LEU A 181 -7.99 -1.79 27.80
CA LEU A 181 -9.23 -1.79 28.58
C LEU A 181 -9.31 -3.01 29.50
N LEU A 182 -8.82 -4.16 29.02
CA LEU A 182 -8.88 -5.43 29.75
C LEU A 182 -7.80 -5.59 30.81
N HIS A 183 -6.57 -5.19 30.52
CA HIS A 183 -5.39 -5.58 31.33
C HIS A 183 -4.69 -4.44 32.06
N LEU A 184 -4.97 -3.18 31.71
CA LEU A 184 -4.28 -2.02 32.28
C LEU A 184 -5.22 -1.25 33.21
N HIS A 185 -5.04 -1.37 34.53
CA HIS A 185 -5.92 -0.71 35.51
C HIS A 185 -5.55 0.75 35.82
N ASP A 186 -4.35 1.20 35.43
CA ASP A 186 -3.94 2.59 35.59
C ASP A 186 -4.68 3.50 34.57
N PRO A 187 -5.58 4.39 35.03
CA PRO A 187 -6.34 5.25 34.13
C PRO A 187 -5.46 6.28 33.40
N ALA A 188 -4.34 6.71 34.00
CA ALA A 188 -3.44 7.68 33.37
C ALA A 188 -2.71 7.03 32.18
N ALA A 189 -2.13 5.84 32.40
CA ALA A 189 -1.49 5.08 31.32
C ALA A 189 -2.48 4.72 30.20
N ARG A 190 -3.73 4.39 30.54
CA ARG A 190 -4.78 4.11 29.54
C ARG A 190 -5.13 5.34 28.70
N ALA A 191 -5.31 6.50 29.33
CA ALA A 191 -5.58 7.75 28.62
C ALA A 191 -4.45 8.13 27.65
N GLU A 192 -3.20 7.83 28.01
CA GLU A 192 -2.06 8.05 27.11
C GLU A 192 -2.03 7.09 25.91
N ILE A 193 -2.41 5.82 26.10
CA ILE A 193 -2.62 4.88 24.98
C ILE A 193 -3.68 5.43 24.04
N ASP A 194 -4.83 5.86 24.56
CA ASP A 194 -5.92 6.38 23.72
C ASP A 194 -5.49 7.61 22.92
N LYS A 195 -4.80 8.57 23.57
CA LYS A 195 -4.24 9.74 22.90
C LYS A 195 -3.23 9.36 21.81
N THR A 196 -2.38 8.38 22.09
CA THR A 196 -1.41 7.85 21.11
C THR A 196 -2.12 7.27 19.90
N ILE A 197 -3.18 6.48 20.12
CA ILE A 197 -3.99 5.88 19.06
C ILE A 197 -4.70 6.94 18.21
N GLU A 198 -5.23 8.00 18.82
CA GLU A 198 -5.86 9.12 18.11
C GLU A 198 -4.87 9.82 17.19
N LEU A 199 -3.71 10.23 17.71
CA LEU A 199 -2.64 10.85 16.93
C LEU A 199 -2.18 9.96 15.77
N PHE A 200 -2.05 8.66 16.01
CA PHE A 200 -1.67 7.70 14.98
C PHE A 200 -2.73 7.61 13.88
N ASN A 201 -4.02 7.56 14.22
CA ASN A 201 -5.10 7.50 13.24
C ASN A 201 -5.17 8.74 12.37
N ASP A 202 -4.96 9.92 12.95
CA ASP A 202 -4.93 11.19 12.22
C ASP A 202 -3.77 11.22 11.21
N ALA A 203 -2.57 10.82 11.64
CA ALA A 203 -1.41 10.71 10.76
C ALA A 203 -1.62 9.64 9.66
N ASN A 204 -2.22 8.50 10.01
CA ASN A 204 -2.51 7.42 9.07
C ASN A 204 -3.50 7.86 7.97
N ARG A 205 -4.45 8.74 8.29
CA ARG A 205 -5.35 9.32 7.28
C ARG A 205 -4.57 10.11 6.24
N ILE A 206 -3.63 10.95 6.66
CA ILE A 206 -2.80 11.75 5.75
C ILE A 206 -1.86 10.85 4.94
N ARG A 207 -1.18 9.89 5.59
CA ARG A 207 -0.36 8.89 4.90
C ARG A 207 -1.15 8.14 3.83
N ASN A 208 -2.35 7.66 4.16
CA ASN A 208 -3.17 6.92 3.22
C ASN A 208 -3.64 7.78 2.05
N GLU A 209 -3.86 9.07 2.29
CA GLU A 209 -4.18 9.99 1.21
C GLU A 209 -3.03 10.08 0.20
N PHE A 210 -1.83 10.44 0.65
CA PHE A 210 -0.69 10.61 -0.25
C PHE A 210 -0.21 9.29 -0.88
N MET A 211 -0.36 8.16 -0.19
CA MET A 211 0.05 6.86 -0.73
C MET A 211 -0.95 6.25 -1.71
N HIS A 212 -2.21 6.71 -1.72
CA HIS A 212 -3.27 6.17 -2.58
C HIS A 212 -3.97 7.22 -3.43
N ALA A 213 -3.38 8.42 -3.55
CA ALA A 213 -3.85 9.45 -4.45
C ALA A 213 -3.33 9.25 -5.88
N MET A 214 -4.14 9.68 -6.84
CA MET A 214 -3.66 10.00 -8.17
C MET A 214 -3.05 11.41 -8.14
N TYR A 215 -1.86 11.57 -8.74
CA TYR A 215 -1.15 12.85 -8.84
C TYR A 215 -1.40 13.47 -10.21
N LEU A 216 -1.96 14.68 -10.23
CA LEU A 216 -2.26 15.38 -11.47
C LEU A 216 -1.12 16.31 -11.84
N VAL A 217 -0.65 16.17 -13.07
CA VAL A 217 0.47 16.93 -13.61
C VAL A 217 -0.05 17.89 -14.68
N ASN A 218 0.40 19.16 -14.65
CA ASN A 218 0.06 20.14 -15.69
C ASN A 218 1.00 20.03 -16.90
N GLU A 219 0.76 20.83 -17.93
CA GLU A 219 1.59 20.90 -19.15
C GLU A 219 3.05 21.28 -18.84
N GLN A 220 3.29 21.96 -17.72
CA GLN A 220 4.60 22.36 -17.23
C GLN A 220 5.27 21.27 -16.37
N GLY A 221 4.71 20.06 -16.30
CA GLY A 221 5.30 18.95 -15.54
C GLY A 221 5.20 19.08 -14.02
N GLN A 222 4.48 20.10 -13.51
CA GLN A 222 4.27 20.34 -12.09
C GLN A 222 3.14 19.45 -11.57
N ILE A 223 3.34 18.86 -10.39
CA ILE A 223 2.27 18.19 -9.65
C ILE A 223 1.39 19.28 -9.03
N THR A 224 0.15 19.37 -9.49
CA THR A 224 -0.77 20.45 -9.07
C THR A 224 -1.79 20.00 -8.04
N HIS A 225 -2.19 18.72 -8.08
CA HIS A 225 -3.26 18.20 -7.23
C HIS A 225 -3.05 16.73 -6.88
N THR A 226 -3.62 16.33 -5.74
CA THR A 226 -3.90 14.94 -5.40
C THR A 226 -5.39 14.67 -5.57
N GLN A 227 -5.73 13.45 -6.01
CA GLN A 227 -7.10 13.02 -6.22
C GLN A 227 -7.29 11.66 -5.55
N MET A 228 -8.16 11.61 -4.54
CA MET A 228 -8.46 10.35 -3.85
C MET A 228 -9.26 9.41 -4.74
N LEU A 229 -8.80 8.16 -4.84
CA LEU A 229 -9.41 7.10 -5.65
C LEU A 229 -10.50 6.33 -4.88
N ARG A 230 -11.31 7.04 -4.09
CA ARG A 230 -12.47 6.48 -3.41
C ARG A 230 -13.75 6.97 -4.08
N PHE A 231 -14.70 6.07 -4.32
CA PHE A 231 -16.04 6.46 -4.74
C PHE A 231 -16.80 7.11 -3.60
N ILE A 232 -17.37 8.28 -3.86
CA ILE A 232 -18.27 8.99 -2.96
C ILE A 232 -19.64 9.00 -3.62
N GLU A 233 -20.62 8.46 -2.93
CA GLU A 233 -22.03 8.57 -3.31
C GLU A 233 -22.65 9.79 -2.61
N LYS A 234 -23.15 10.73 -3.40
CA LYS A 234 -23.84 11.92 -2.88
C LYS A 234 -25.11 12.15 -3.68
N LYS A 235 -26.26 12.11 -3.01
CA LYS A 235 -27.60 12.30 -3.62
C LYS A 235 -27.84 11.38 -4.83
N GLY A 236 -27.48 10.09 -4.72
CA GLY A 236 -27.66 9.09 -5.79
C GLY A 236 -26.71 9.24 -6.98
N ARG A 237 -25.67 10.07 -6.87
CA ARG A 237 -24.59 10.17 -7.87
C ARG A 237 -23.29 9.65 -7.29
N VAL A 238 -22.63 8.77 -8.02
CA VAL A 238 -21.29 8.27 -7.70
C VAL A 238 -20.26 9.19 -8.36
N SER A 239 -19.31 9.67 -7.58
CA SER A 239 -18.19 10.52 -8.02
C SER A 239 -16.88 10.03 -7.41
N PHE A 240 -15.75 10.37 -8.03
CA PHE A 240 -14.44 10.19 -7.40
C PHE A 240 -14.31 11.09 -6.16
N GLY A 241 -13.31 10.80 -5.32
CA GLY A 241 -13.06 11.54 -4.07
C GLY A 241 -12.79 13.02 -4.30
N ASP A 242 -12.49 13.76 -3.24
CA ASP A 242 -12.16 15.17 -3.40
C ASP A 242 -10.79 15.36 -4.06
N ARG A 243 -10.74 16.29 -5.02
CA ARG A 243 -9.50 16.81 -5.59
C ARG A 243 -8.94 17.85 -4.63
N GLN A 244 -7.67 17.71 -4.23
CA GLN A 244 -7.01 18.64 -3.32
C GLN A 244 -5.82 19.31 -4.02
N PRO A 245 -5.68 20.64 -3.92
CA PRO A 245 -4.51 21.33 -4.46
C PRO A 245 -3.25 20.94 -3.67
N LEU A 246 -2.15 20.72 -4.40
CA LEU A 246 -0.84 20.55 -3.81
C LEU A 246 -0.13 21.90 -3.73
N ASP A 247 -0.61 22.74 -2.81
CA ASP A 247 -0.08 24.07 -2.57
C ASP A 247 0.86 24.12 -1.35
N GLY A 248 1.40 25.31 -1.05
CA GLY A 248 2.28 25.50 0.11
C GLY A 248 1.60 25.17 1.45
N LYS A 249 0.27 25.33 1.57
CA LYS A 249 -0.46 24.93 2.79
C LYS A 249 -0.46 23.42 2.93
N ARG A 250 -0.69 22.69 1.83
CA ARG A 250 -0.66 21.24 1.80
C ARG A 250 0.73 20.69 2.13
N MET A 251 1.77 21.31 1.61
CA MET A 251 3.16 20.97 1.93
C MET A 251 3.49 21.19 3.41
N ARG A 252 3.00 22.28 4.01
CA ARG A 252 3.14 22.51 5.46
C ARG A 252 2.42 21.45 6.29
N THR A 253 1.23 21.02 5.88
CA THR A 253 0.52 19.92 6.55
C THR A 253 1.35 18.63 6.55
N LEU A 254 2.07 18.30 5.47
CA LEU A 254 2.98 17.14 5.47
C LEU A 254 4.09 17.29 6.51
N VAL A 255 4.74 18.46 6.56
CA VAL A 255 5.80 18.74 7.55
C VAL A 255 5.28 18.61 8.99
N GLU A 256 4.11 19.18 9.28
CA GLU A 256 3.49 19.13 10.60
C GLU A 256 3.14 17.69 11.02
N VAL A 257 2.66 16.87 10.09
CA VAL A 257 2.35 15.45 10.36
C VAL A 257 3.64 14.65 10.58
N ASP A 258 4.69 14.91 9.82
CA ASP A 258 6.00 14.29 10.03
C ASP A 258 6.56 14.61 11.42
N ASP A 259 6.51 15.87 11.84
CA ASP A 259 6.94 16.29 13.17
C ASP A 259 6.09 15.65 14.27
N THR A 260 4.78 15.55 14.04
CA THR A 260 3.86 14.84 14.94
C THR A 260 4.25 13.38 15.07
N LEU A 261 4.56 12.68 13.97
CA LEU A 261 5.01 11.28 14.01
C LEU A 261 6.37 11.12 14.68
N ARG A 262 7.32 12.03 14.48
CA ARG A 262 8.62 12.01 15.19
C ARG A 262 8.43 12.17 16.69
N GLN A 263 7.52 13.07 17.09
CA GLN A 263 7.21 13.28 18.51
C GLN A 263 6.46 12.09 19.10
N LEU A 264 5.51 11.52 18.37
CA LEU A 264 4.79 10.31 18.74
C LEU A 264 5.76 9.15 19.01
N ASN A 265 6.82 9.02 18.21
CA ASN A 265 7.81 7.96 18.40
C ASN A 265 8.53 8.08 19.75
N ARG A 266 8.95 9.31 20.10
CA ARG A 266 9.56 9.59 21.40
C ARG A 266 8.60 9.36 22.55
N GLN A 267 7.33 9.74 22.37
CA GLN A 267 6.28 9.52 23.37
C GLN A 267 6.04 8.03 23.60
N LEU A 268 5.97 7.22 22.54
CA LEU A 268 5.84 5.77 22.63
C LEU A 268 7.01 5.16 23.40
N TRP A 269 8.25 5.53 23.07
CA TRP A 269 9.42 5.07 23.82
C TRP A 269 9.37 5.46 25.31
N GLY A 270 8.91 6.67 25.63
CA GLY A 270 8.72 7.12 27.02
C GLY A 270 7.52 6.49 27.73
N LEU A 271 6.53 5.98 26.99
CA LEU A 271 5.37 5.27 27.52
C LEU A 271 5.73 3.84 27.92
N LEU A 272 6.59 3.14 27.17
CA LEU A 272 6.88 1.71 27.39
C LEU A 272 7.31 1.36 28.84
N PRO A 273 8.25 2.06 29.50
CA PRO A 273 8.62 1.73 30.88
C PRO A 273 7.49 1.97 31.88
N ARG A 274 6.68 3.00 31.65
CA ARG A 274 5.53 3.34 32.52
C ARG A 274 4.40 2.32 32.35
N LEU A 275 4.15 1.92 31.12
CA LEU A 275 3.21 0.85 30.80
C LEU A 275 3.65 -0.46 31.45
N GLN A 276 4.94 -0.80 31.41
CA GLN A 276 5.48 -1.99 32.08
C GLN A 276 5.24 -1.94 33.60
N ALA A 277 5.51 -0.81 34.24
CA ALA A 277 5.27 -0.62 35.67
C ALA A 277 3.77 -0.76 36.02
N ALA A 278 2.89 -0.12 35.26
CA ALA A 278 1.44 -0.19 35.45
C ALA A 278 0.86 -1.59 35.22
N MET A 279 1.44 -2.35 34.27
CA MET A 279 1.08 -3.75 34.04
C MET A 279 1.54 -4.68 35.17
N ALA A 280 2.65 -4.37 35.85
CA ALA A 280 3.14 -5.13 36.99
C ALA A 280 2.30 -4.91 38.26
N SER A 281 1.75 -3.70 38.46
CA SER A 281 0.84 -3.40 39.57
C SER A 281 -0.59 -3.91 39.36
N SER A 282 -0.95 -4.23 38.11
CA SER A 282 -2.24 -4.81 37.78
C SER A 282 -2.18 -6.32 38.08
N SER A 283 -2.86 -6.82 39.11
CA SER A 283 -2.86 -8.27 39.40
C SER A 283 -3.36 -9.07 38.18
N PRO A 284 -2.80 -10.26 37.88
CA PRO A 284 -3.45 -11.18 36.95
C PRO A 284 -4.81 -11.57 37.54
N GLY A 285 -5.90 -11.13 36.88
CA GLY A 285 -7.24 -11.65 37.12
C GLY A 285 -7.40 -13.06 36.57
#